data_AF-A0A7J2TLN6-F1
#
_entry.id   AF-A0A7J2TLN6-F1
#
_cell.length_a   1.000
_cell.length_b   1.000
_cell.length_c   1.000
_cell.angle_alpha   90.00
_cell.angle_beta   90.00
_cell.angle_gamma   90.00
#
_symmetry.space_group_name_H-M   'P 1'
#
loop_
_entity.id
_entity.type
_entity.pdbx_description
1 polymer ?
#
loop_
_entity_poly.entity_id
_entity_poly.type
_entity_poly.pdbx_seq_one_letter_code
_entity_poly.pdbx_strand_id
1 'polypeptide(L)' 'MNSLGSKVATTVIIGVGWLAFIVLYLAFFAGNFDFWQKLAILIASGAIACGIVALMWIKWALK' A
#
# COMPACT_ATOMS: atom_id res chain seq x y z
N MET A 1 0.95 -5.50 -19.55
CA MET A 1 1.96 -5.33 -18.48
C MET A 1 2.55 -6.69 -18.09
N ASN A 2 3.31 -7.34 -18.98
CA ASN A 2 3.74 -8.74 -18.76
C ASN A 2 5.26 -8.91 -18.59
N SER A 3 6.05 -7.83 -18.68
CA SER A 3 7.49 -7.87 -18.43
C SER A 3 7.81 -7.71 -16.95
N LEU A 4 8.93 -8.28 -16.51
CA LEU A 4 9.44 -8.13 -15.14
C LEU A 4 9.59 -6.65 -14.75
N GLY A 5 10.14 -5.83 -15.67
CA GLY A 5 10.30 -4.39 -15.46
C GLY A 5 8.97 -3.67 -15.19
N SER A 6 7.90 -4.05 -15.89
CA SER A 6 6.57 -3.46 -15.65
C SER A 6 6.06 -3.79 -14.24
N LYS A 7 6.29 -5.01 -13.73
CA LYS A 7 5.86 -5.41 -12.38
C LYS A 7 6.64 -4.69 -11.29
N VAL A 8 7.96 -4.58 -11.47
CA VAL A 8 8.84 -3.82 -10.55
C VAL A 8 8.39 -2.36 -10.49
N ALA A 9 8.17 -1.73 -11.64
CA ALA A 9 7.65 -0.36 -11.70
C ALA A 9 6.29 -0.24 -10.99
N THR A 10 5.36 -1.18 -11.19
CA THR A 10 4.08 -1.19 -10.49
C THR A 10 4.24 -1.32 -8.97
N THR A 11 5.15 -2.17 -8.47
CA THR A 11 5.44 -2.26 -7.02
C THR A 11 5.97 -0.93 -6.48
N VAL A 12 6.89 -0.26 -7.18
CA VAL A 12 7.40 1.05 -6.77
C VAL A 12 6.29 2.09 -6.73
N ILE A 13 5.43 2.14 -7.75
CA ILE A 13 4.30 3.08 -7.80
C ILE A 13 3.33 2.84 -6.64
N ILE A 14 2.99 1.58 -6.34
CA ILE A 14 2.12 1.24 -5.20
C ILE A 14 2.76 1.67 -3.88
N GLY A 15 4.06 1.40 -3.69
CA GLY A 15 4.79 1.80 -2.49
C GLY A 15 4.84 3.32 -2.30
N VAL A 16 5.19 4.06 -3.35
CA VAL A 16 5.20 5.53 -3.32
C VAL A 16 3.80 6.09 -3.08
N GLY A 17 2.78 5.53 -3.72
CA GLY A 17 1.39 5.91 -3.53
C GLY A 17 0.91 5.69 -2.09
N TRP A 18 1.30 4.56 -1.47
CA TRP A 18 0.98 4.28 -0.07
C TRP A 18 1.70 5.23 0.90
N LEU A 19 2.98 5.55 0.66
CA LEU A 19 3.70 6.56 1.44
C LEU A 19 3.09 7.95 1.31
N ALA A 20 2.70 8.35 0.09
CA ALA A 20 2.00 9.61 -0.15
C ALA A 20 0.66 9.66 0.60
N PHE A 21 -0.10 8.56 0.58
CA PHE A 21 -1.31 8.42 1.38
C PHE A 21 -1.04 8.62 2.87
N ILE A 22 0.00 7.99 3.44
CA ILE A 22 0.34 8.14 4.87
C ILE A 22 0.60 9.61 5.21
N VAL A 23 1.39 10.31 4.39
CA VAL A 23 1.71 11.73 4.61
C VAL A 23 0.45 12.58 4.60
N LEU A 24 -0.39 12.45 3.56
CA LEU A 24 -1.63 13.21 3.43
C LEU A 24 -2.63 12.88 4.54
N TYR A 25 -2.75 11.60 4.88
CA TYR A 25 -3.62 11.13 5.95
C TYR A 25 -3.22 11.74 7.31
N LEU A 26 -1.93 11.65 7.68
CA LEU A 26 -1.44 12.19 8.95
C LEU A 26 -1.53 13.72 9.01
N ALA A 27 -1.26 14.41 7.90
CA ALA A 27 -1.26 15.87 7.85
C ALA A 27 -2.66 16.48 7.91
N PHE A 28 -3.66 15.84 7.28
CA PHE A 28 -4.97 16.48 7.05
C PHE A 28 -6.16 15.75 7.70
N PHE A 29 -6.07 14.44 7.94
CA PHE A 29 -7.23 13.64 8.36
C PHE A 29 -7.10 13.03 9.76
N ALA A 30 -5.87 12.75 10.20
CA ALA A 30 -5.61 12.07 11.48
C ALA A 30 -6.09 12.86 12.71
N GLY A 31 -6.32 14.17 12.62
CA GLY A 31 -6.79 14.99 13.75
C GLY A 31 -8.17 14.60 14.29
N ASN A 32 -9.04 14.04 13.44
CA ASN A 32 -10.44 13.75 13.78
C ASN A 32 -10.67 12.36 14.39
N PHE A 33 -9.61 11.57 14.54
CA PHE A 33 -9.68 10.18 14.98
C PHE A 33 -9.04 9.98 16.35
N ASP A 34 -9.49 8.97 17.08
CA ASP A 34 -8.77 8.48 18.25
C ASP A 34 -7.50 7.70 17.86
N PHE A 35 -6.66 7.36 18.84
CA PHE A 35 -5.41 6.65 18.58
C PHE A 35 -5.62 5.29 17.87
N TRP A 36 -6.61 4.51 18.31
CA TRP A 36 -6.88 3.17 17.77
C TRP A 36 -7.44 3.22 16.37
N GLN A 37 -8.31 4.18 16.08
CA GLN A 37 -8.82 4.47 14.74
C GLN A 37 -7.68 4.86 13.80
N LYS A 38 -6.72 5.68 14.25
CA LYS A 38 -5.58 6.04 13.40
C LYS A 38 -4.72 4.84 13.05
N LEU A 39 -4.44 4.01 14.05
CA LEU A 39 -3.67 2.80 13.88
C LEU A 39 -4.40 1.81 12.95
N ALA A 40 -5.71 1.66 13.10
CA ALA A 40 -6.53 0.80 12.24
C ALA A 40 -6.48 1.25 10.77
N ILE A 41 -6.59 2.55 10.49
CA ILE A 41 -6.50 3.10 9.12
C ILE A 41 -5.11 2.83 8.52
N LEU A 42 -4.04 3.03 9.31
CA LEU A 42 -2.68 2.78 8.86
C LEU A 42 -2.45 1.29 8.52
N ILE A 43 -2.89 0.38 9.40
CA ILE A 43 -2.77 -1.07 9.20
C ILE A 43 -3.62 -1.53 8.01
N ALA A 44 -4.87 -1.06 7.91
CA ALA A 44 -5.78 -1.44 6.84
C ALA A 44 -5.25 -1.01 5.46
N SER A 45 -4.79 0.25 5.34
CA SER A 45 -4.20 0.74 4.08
C SER A 45 -2.92 -0.01 3.70
N GLY A 46 -2.06 -0.31 4.68
CA GLY A 46 -0.85 -1.10 4.47
C GLY A 46 -1.17 -2.53 4.03
N ALA A 47 -2.16 -3.17 4.65
CA ALA A 47 -2.62 -4.49 4.26
C ALA A 47 -3.16 -4.50 2.81
N ILE A 48 -3.87 -3.45 2.40
CA ILE A 48 -4.33 -3.30 1.00
C ILE A 48 -3.13 -3.15 0.05
N ALA A 49 -2.20 -2.24 0.34
CA ALA A 49 -1.02 -2.02 -0.52
C ALA A 49 -0.18 -3.30 -0.65
N CYS A 50 0.13 -3.95 0.47
CA CYS A 50 0.85 -5.22 0.50
C CYS A 50 0.07 -6.34 -0.19
N GLY A 51 -1.25 -6.41 0.00
CA GLY A 51 -2.11 -7.41 -0.63
C GLY A 51 -2.12 -7.29 -2.16
N ILE A 52 -2.20 -6.07 -2.70
CA ILE A 52 -2.13 -5.82 -4.14
C ILE A 52 -0.77 -6.27 -4.70
N VAL A 53 0.32 -5.92 -4.01
CA VAL A 53 1.67 -6.36 -4.42
C VAL A 53 1.76 -7.89 -4.36
N ALA A 54 1.32 -8.52 -3.26
CA ALA A 54 1.36 -9.96 -3.10
C ALA A 54 0.58 -10.69 -4.21
N LEU A 55 -0.64 -10.25 -4.53
CA LEU A 55 -1.46 -10.82 -5.61
C LEU A 55 -0.78 -10.69 -7.00
N MET A 56 -0.04 -9.60 -7.23
CA MET A 56 0.69 -9.43 -8.49
C MET A 56 1.84 -10.44 -8.64
N TRP A 57 2.47 -10.82 -7.54
CA TRP A 57 3.62 -11.75 -7.52
C TRP A 57 3.23 -13.21 -7.22
N ILE A 58 2.02 -13.49 -6.71
CA ILE A 58 1.61 -14.82 -6.22
C ILE A 58 1.74 -15.93 -7.27
N LYS A 59 1.47 -15.62 -8.55
CA LYS A 59 1.58 -16.58 -9.66
C LYS A 59 3.01 -17.07 -9.91
N TRP A 60 4.01 -16.33 -9.44
CA TRP A 60 5.43 -16.72 -9.53
C TRP A 60 5.90 -17.43 -8.26
N ALA A 61 5.30 -17.14 -7.10
CA ALA A 61 5.60 -17.82 -5.84
C ALA A 61 5.01 -19.24 -5.75
N LEU A 62 3.88 -19.47 -6.42
CA LEU A 62 3.20 -20.78 -6.47
C LEU A 62 3.57 -21.61 -7.72
N LYS A 63 4.66 -21.26 -8.40
CA LYS A 63 5.19 -22.01 -9.55
C LYS A 63 6.23 -23.01 -9.07
#